data_AF-A0AAV9JHE3-F1
#
_entry.id   AF-A0AAV9JHE3-F1
#
_cell.length_a   1.000
_cell.length_b   1.000
_cell.length_c   1.000
_cell.angle_alpha   90.00
_cell.angle_beta   90.00
_cell.angle_gamma   90.00
#
_symmetry.space_group_name_H-M   'P 1'
#
loop_
_entity.id
_entity.type
_entity.pdbx_description
1 polymer ?
#
loop_
_entity_poly.entity_id
_entity_poly.type
_entity_poly.pdbx_seq_one_letter_code
_entity_poly.pdbx_strand_id
1 'polypeptide(L)'
;MSSRVPLYTFLLTAGISILAALLTALPYYNDGNPMLQRLTNIAHIIKPPPARGLGLRNMTSINGINMPASWHAGPDDSWHGKITADGPFKPEKDRYHLYIGLFCPFAHRANLVRELKQLEEYAGIDISIVKPYPKGNDKGWPGWRFNHKDEPEYAGATEDKLFGSQFMHEVYFKADKEYKGRYSVPALWDKELGTIVNNESAELLRDLQTAFDDLLPKEVAEIGLYPEELQKEIDTIAEWMGDALNTGVYKAGFAPDQETYSKNVIAPFAALNKLEQIAHKNGGPYLLGKKMTEVDIRAYATVVRFDTVYHQHFKCNLGEIRHVYPVLNNWLKHLYWDHDAFRNTTDFRHIKENYTKSHIDINPKSITPVGPWPDVEKGYESDWSKLTPGAIDMPEVLEYEKTLG
;
A
#
# COMPACT_ATOMS: atom_id res chain seq x y z
N MET A 1 0.68 40.85 -25.21
CA MET A 1 1.38 41.67 -24.19
C MET A 1 1.80 40.76 -23.05
N SER A 2 3.06 40.91 -22.65
CA SER A 2 3.88 40.01 -21.82
C SER A 2 3.36 39.85 -20.38
N SER A 3 3.18 38.62 -19.91
CA SER A 3 3.16 38.28 -18.48
C SER A 3 4.50 37.64 -18.11
N ARG A 4 5.33 38.43 -17.42
CA ARG A 4 6.62 38.03 -16.88
C ARG A 4 6.40 37.08 -15.69
N VAL A 5 6.89 35.85 -15.81
CA VAL A 5 7.19 34.97 -14.67
C VAL A 5 8.41 35.56 -13.94
N PRO A 6 8.44 35.61 -12.59
CA PRO A 6 9.52 36.30 -11.89
C PRO A 6 10.84 35.53 -12.03
N LEU A 7 11.84 36.21 -12.61
CA LEU A 7 13.23 35.76 -12.82
C LEU A 7 13.94 35.28 -11.54
N TYR A 8 13.36 35.55 -10.36
CA TYR A 8 13.92 35.21 -9.04
C TYR A 8 13.88 33.73 -8.71
N THR A 9 12.85 32.98 -9.14
CA THR A 9 12.75 31.54 -8.82
C THR A 9 13.78 30.71 -9.59
N PHE A 10 14.10 31.13 -10.83
CA PHE A 10 15.07 30.45 -11.68
C PHE A 10 16.52 30.68 -11.21
N LEU A 11 16.82 31.89 -10.72
CA LEU A 11 18.14 32.25 -10.19
C LEU A 11 18.45 31.53 -8.87
N LEU A 12 17.44 31.27 -8.01
CA LEU A 12 17.64 30.49 -6.78
C LEU A 12 17.91 29.00 -7.07
N THR A 13 17.17 28.38 -8.00
CA THR A 13 17.38 26.97 -8.36
C THR A 13 18.68 26.73 -9.12
N ALA A 14 19.07 27.66 -9.99
CA ALA A 14 20.36 27.61 -10.68
C ALA A 14 21.53 27.87 -9.72
N GLY A 15 21.36 28.83 -8.79
CA GLY A 15 22.36 29.13 -7.76
C GLY A 15 22.65 27.95 -6.84
N ILE A 16 21.61 27.23 -6.40
CA ILE A 16 21.75 26.03 -5.55
C ILE A 16 22.42 24.88 -6.30
N SER A 17 22.11 24.71 -7.60
CA SER A 17 22.71 23.65 -8.43
C SER A 17 24.18 23.92 -8.75
N ILE A 18 24.55 25.19 -8.97
CA ILE A 18 25.94 25.62 -9.18
C ILE A 18 26.74 25.51 -7.88
N LEU A 19 26.14 25.84 -6.73
CA LEU A 19 26.77 25.70 -5.42
C LEU A 19 27.01 24.22 -5.07
N ALA A 20 26.07 23.33 -5.39
CA ALA A 20 26.23 21.88 -5.21
C ALA A 20 27.34 21.31 -6.12
N ALA A 21 27.42 21.75 -7.38
CA ALA A 21 28.48 21.33 -8.31
C ALA A 21 29.87 21.84 -7.90
N LEU A 22 29.95 23.08 -7.37
CA LEU A 22 31.20 23.65 -6.84
C LEU A 22 31.67 22.96 -5.55
N LEU A 23 30.73 22.54 -4.69
CA LEU A 23 31.05 21.80 -3.46
C LEU A 23 31.52 20.37 -3.73
N THR A 24 31.06 19.72 -4.81
CA THR A 24 31.54 18.39 -5.22
C THR A 24 32.92 18.40 -5.89
N ALA A 25 33.44 19.57 -6.29
CA ALA A 25 34.74 19.70 -6.96
C ALA A 25 35.91 20.00 -5.98
N LEU A 26 35.63 20.19 -4.68
CA LEU A 26 36.65 20.45 -3.67
C LEU A 26 37.06 19.12 -3.00
N PRO A 27 38.36 18.74 -2.98
CA PRO A 27 38.82 17.44 -2.48
C PRO A 27 38.64 17.21 -0.97
N TYR A 28 38.05 18.14 -0.24
CA TYR A 28 38.04 18.18 1.23
C TYR A 28 36.64 18.07 1.88
N TYR A 29 35.59 17.75 1.11
CA TYR A 29 34.21 17.77 1.61
C TYR A 29 33.42 16.48 1.37
N ASN A 30 34.08 15.31 1.45
CA ASN A 30 33.44 14.03 1.10
C ASN A 30 33.34 12.99 2.24
N ASP A 31 33.49 13.39 3.50
CA ASP A 31 33.23 12.49 4.63
C ASP A 31 32.00 12.95 5.42
N GLY A 32 30.91 12.18 5.29
CA GLY A 32 29.86 12.11 6.30
C GLY A 32 28.92 13.31 6.47
N ASN A 33 28.81 14.23 5.50
CA ASN A 33 27.90 15.38 5.64
C ASN A 33 26.41 14.94 5.57
N PRO A 34 25.66 14.96 6.69
CA PRO A 34 24.28 14.49 6.73
C PRO A 34 23.33 15.36 5.89
N MET A 35 23.74 16.59 5.55
CA MET A 35 22.92 17.51 4.78
C MET A 35 22.80 17.13 3.30
N LEU A 36 23.84 16.51 2.70
CA LEU A 36 23.78 16.01 1.32
C LEU A 36 22.93 14.72 1.21
N GLN A 37 23.00 13.84 2.21
CA GLN A 37 22.12 12.67 2.35
C GLN A 37 20.65 13.07 2.58
N ARG A 38 20.40 14.16 3.35
CA ARG A 38 19.06 14.73 3.54
C ARG A 38 18.43 15.20 2.23
N LEU A 39 19.20 15.81 1.32
CA LEU A 39 18.69 16.29 0.03
C LEU A 39 18.38 15.16 -0.96
N THR A 40 19.12 14.05 -0.91
CA THR A 40 18.87 12.89 -1.77
C THR A 40 17.66 12.06 -1.29
N ASN A 41 17.48 11.87 0.02
CA ASN A 41 16.37 11.08 0.56
C ASN A 41 15.02 11.80 0.49
N ILE A 42 14.96 13.11 0.76
CA ILE A 42 13.72 13.91 0.63
C ILE A 42 13.25 13.98 -0.84
N ALA A 43 14.19 14.05 -1.78
CA ALA A 43 13.89 14.11 -3.21
C ALA A 43 13.30 12.80 -3.79
N HIS A 44 13.47 11.65 -3.13
CA HIS A 44 12.94 10.36 -3.62
C HIS A 44 11.54 10.04 -3.10
N ILE A 45 11.13 10.62 -1.96
CA ILE A 45 9.83 10.38 -1.34
C ILE A 45 8.78 11.41 -1.83
N ILE A 46 9.18 12.67 -2.08
CA ILE A 46 8.26 13.80 -2.31
C ILE A 46 8.36 14.39 -3.74
N LYS A 47 9.25 13.93 -4.62
CA LYS A 47 9.22 14.46 -6.00
C LYS A 47 7.95 13.98 -6.72
N PRO A 48 7.12 14.89 -7.26
CA PRO A 48 6.25 14.50 -8.37
C PRO A 48 7.14 13.94 -9.48
N PRO A 49 6.66 12.95 -10.25
CA PRO A 49 7.45 12.34 -11.31
C PRO A 49 8.04 13.44 -12.19
N PRO A 50 9.31 13.33 -12.61
CA PRO A 50 9.88 14.34 -13.50
C PRO A 50 8.97 14.44 -14.72
N ALA A 51 8.52 15.65 -15.06
CA ALA A 51 7.80 15.89 -16.31
C ALA A 51 8.72 15.43 -17.46
N ARG A 52 8.42 14.27 -18.05
CA ARG A 52 9.20 13.65 -19.12
C ARG A 52 8.23 13.08 -20.13
N GLY A 53 8.54 13.31 -21.40
CA GLY A 53 7.65 13.09 -22.52
C GLY A 53 7.09 11.68 -22.56
N LEU A 54 5.87 11.58 -23.10
CA LEU A 54 5.21 10.36 -23.56
C LEU A 54 6.10 9.62 -24.57
N GLY A 55 7.15 8.96 -24.10
CA GLY A 55 7.84 7.93 -24.84
C GLY A 55 7.15 6.62 -24.53
N LEU A 56 6.13 6.27 -25.31
CA LEU A 56 5.55 4.92 -25.33
C LEU A 56 6.70 3.92 -25.56
N ARG A 57 7.22 3.31 -24.49
CA ARG A 57 8.20 2.23 -24.60
C ARG A 57 7.43 0.94 -24.78
N ASN A 58 7.29 0.59 -26.05
CA ASN A 58 6.73 -0.66 -26.50
C ASN A 58 7.59 -1.84 -26.01
N MET A 59 7.30 -2.41 -24.85
CA MET A 59 7.49 -3.85 -24.62
C MET A 59 6.48 -4.60 -25.50
N THR A 60 6.64 -4.51 -26.82
CA THR A 60 5.62 -5.01 -27.75
C THR A 60 5.60 -6.51 -27.88
N SER A 61 6.58 -7.25 -27.34
CA SER A 61 6.57 -8.70 -27.38
C SER A 61 7.34 -9.31 -26.21
N ILE A 62 6.69 -10.21 -25.47
CA ILE A 62 7.34 -11.08 -24.46
C ILE A 62 7.15 -12.51 -24.94
N ASN A 63 8.27 -13.24 -25.11
CA ASN A 63 8.26 -14.63 -25.62
C ASN A 63 7.42 -14.80 -26.91
N GLY A 64 7.41 -13.79 -27.80
CA GLY A 64 6.65 -13.82 -29.05
C GLY A 64 5.18 -13.42 -28.94
N ILE A 65 4.68 -13.13 -27.73
CA ILE A 65 3.30 -12.68 -27.50
C ILE A 65 3.26 -11.15 -27.49
N ASN A 66 2.43 -10.57 -28.35
CA ASN A 66 2.24 -9.12 -28.37
C ASN A 66 1.42 -8.67 -27.17
N MET A 67 2.00 -7.79 -26.38
CA MET A 67 1.36 -7.31 -25.16
C MET A 67 0.69 -5.95 -25.38
N PRO A 68 -0.50 -5.70 -24.79
CA PRO A 68 -1.17 -4.41 -24.94
C PRO A 68 -0.29 -3.26 -24.44
N ALA A 69 -0.20 -2.15 -25.19
CA ALA A 69 0.61 -1.00 -24.77
C ALA A 69 0.13 -0.38 -23.44
N SER A 70 -1.16 -0.55 -23.10
CA SER A 70 -1.73 -0.12 -21.81
C SER A 70 -1.24 -0.94 -20.62
N TRP A 71 -0.58 -2.07 -20.86
CA TRP A 71 -0.11 -2.96 -19.81
C TRP A 71 1.12 -2.41 -19.08
N HIS A 72 1.99 -1.70 -19.78
CA HIS A 72 3.17 -1.05 -19.23
C HIS A 72 3.07 0.45 -19.50
N ALA A 73 2.12 1.07 -18.81
CA ALA A 73 1.70 2.45 -19.05
C ALA A 73 1.57 3.23 -17.74
N GLY A 74 1.64 4.56 -17.84
CA GLY A 74 1.53 5.48 -16.71
C GLY A 74 2.82 6.26 -16.45
N PRO A 75 2.77 7.29 -15.57
CA PRO A 75 3.91 8.17 -15.31
C PRO A 75 5.12 7.46 -14.67
N ASP A 76 4.93 6.23 -14.17
CA ASP A 76 5.92 5.43 -13.46
C ASP A 76 6.22 4.06 -14.11
N ASP A 77 5.75 3.82 -15.35
CA ASP A 77 5.98 2.55 -16.08
C ASP A 77 5.49 1.30 -15.30
N SER A 78 4.28 1.33 -14.71
CA SER A 78 3.74 0.21 -13.90
C SER A 78 3.09 -0.89 -14.75
N TRP A 79 2.87 -2.08 -14.17
CA TRP A 79 2.23 -3.22 -14.81
C TRP A 79 0.74 -3.31 -14.45
N HIS A 80 -0.11 -3.37 -15.47
CA HIS A 80 -1.58 -3.37 -15.38
C HIS A 80 -2.25 -4.58 -16.04
N GLY A 81 -1.60 -5.75 -15.98
CA GLY A 81 -2.04 -6.96 -16.65
C GLY A 81 -3.21 -7.58 -15.92
N LYS A 82 -4.01 -8.39 -16.62
CA LYS A 82 -5.15 -9.09 -16.04
C LYS A 82 -5.10 -10.57 -16.38
N ILE A 83 -5.51 -11.40 -15.43
CA ILE A 83 -5.61 -12.84 -15.62
C ILE A 83 -6.98 -13.16 -16.21
N THR A 84 -7.01 -13.61 -17.46
CA THR A 84 -8.25 -13.93 -18.18
C THR A 84 -8.06 -15.13 -19.10
N ALA A 85 -9.12 -15.89 -19.37
CA ALA A 85 -9.07 -17.06 -20.24
C ALA A 85 -8.61 -16.73 -21.68
N ASP A 86 -9.06 -15.59 -22.20
CA ASP A 86 -8.74 -15.12 -23.55
C ASP A 86 -7.45 -14.26 -23.61
N GLY A 87 -6.87 -13.95 -22.45
CA GLY A 87 -5.69 -13.12 -22.32
C GLY A 87 -4.38 -13.89 -22.41
N PRO A 88 -3.24 -13.17 -22.46
CA PRO A 88 -1.91 -13.80 -22.40
C PRO A 88 -1.63 -14.43 -21.03
N PHE A 89 -2.25 -13.92 -19.96
CA PHE A 89 -2.18 -14.44 -18.60
C PHE A 89 -3.41 -15.31 -18.32
N LYS A 90 -3.27 -16.63 -18.49
CA LYS A 90 -4.38 -17.56 -18.27
C LYS A 90 -4.44 -18.04 -16.83
N PRO A 91 -5.63 -18.23 -16.24
CA PRO A 91 -5.78 -18.72 -14.87
C PRO A 91 -5.41 -20.20 -14.75
N GLU A 92 -4.12 -20.47 -14.75
CA GLU A 92 -3.54 -21.81 -14.71
C GLU A 92 -2.94 -22.08 -13.33
N LYS A 93 -3.16 -23.30 -12.83
CA LYS A 93 -2.58 -23.76 -11.57
C LYS A 93 -1.05 -23.71 -11.65
N ASP A 94 -0.41 -23.28 -10.57
CA ASP A 94 1.04 -23.23 -10.40
C ASP A 94 1.77 -22.31 -11.41
N ARG A 95 1.05 -21.37 -12.06
CA ARG A 95 1.65 -20.41 -13.01
C ARG A 95 2.15 -19.12 -12.36
N TYR A 96 1.50 -18.66 -11.29
CA TYR A 96 1.75 -17.34 -10.73
C TYR A 96 2.51 -17.39 -9.40
N HIS A 97 3.15 -16.27 -9.07
CA HIS A 97 3.82 -16.08 -7.78
C HIS A 97 3.61 -14.64 -7.30
N LEU A 98 3.34 -14.44 -6.02
CA LEU A 98 3.04 -13.11 -5.49
C LEU A 98 4.13 -12.62 -4.54
N TYR A 99 4.70 -11.46 -4.84
CA TYR A 99 5.65 -10.77 -3.96
C TYR A 99 4.93 -9.78 -3.07
N ILE A 100 5.11 -9.90 -1.75
CA ILE A 100 4.45 -9.04 -0.76
C ILE A 100 5.43 -8.55 0.32
N GLY A 101 5.01 -7.56 1.09
CA GLY A 101 5.54 -7.29 2.42
C GLY A 101 4.39 -7.16 3.41
N LEU A 102 4.40 -7.93 4.50
CA LEU A 102 3.30 -7.99 5.48
C LEU A 102 3.00 -6.62 6.13
N PHE A 103 3.98 -5.71 6.12
CA PHE A 103 3.81 -4.34 6.57
C PHE A 103 2.93 -3.47 5.65
N CYS A 104 2.91 -3.75 4.35
CA CYS A 104 2.34 -2.87 3.34
C CYS A 104 0.81 -3.05 3.24
N PRO A 105 -0.01 -2.02 3.49
CA PRO A 105 -1.48 -2.15 3.38
C PRO A 105 -1.93 -2.44 1.94
N PHE A 106 -1.20 -1.98 0.93
CA PHE A 106 -1.54 -2.27 -0.47
C PHE A 106 -1.27 -3.74 -0.82
N ALA A 107 -0.14 -4.30 -0.39
CA ALA A 107 0.13 -5.73 -0.58
C ALA A 107 -0.82 -6.61 0.23
N HIS A 108 -1.24 -6.13 1.40
CA HIS A 108 -2.18 -6.82 2.26
C HIS A 108 -3.53 -7.08 1.58
N ARG A 109 -4.02 -6.18 0.72
CA ARG A 109 -5.30 -6.39 -0.02
C ARG A 109 -5.23 -7.62 -0.93
N ALA A 110 -4.19 -7.72 -1.75
CA ALA A 110 -4.00 -8.86 -2.64
C ALA A 110 -3.78 -10.16 -1.84
N ASN A 111 -3.00 -10.10 -0.76
CA ASN A 111 -2.77 -11.26 0.10
C ASN A 111 -4.04 -11.73 0.83
N LEU A 112 -4.89 -10.79 1.27
CA LEU A 112 -6.18 -11.12 1.89
C LEU A 112 -7.10 -11.87 0.93
N VAL A 113 -7.20 -11.42 -0.33
CA VAL A 113 -7.98 -12.12 -1.35
C VAL A 113 -7.40 -13.51 -1.61
N ARG A 114 -6.07 -13.62 -1.73
CA ARG A 114 -5.36 -14.90 -1.88
C ARG A 114 -5.72 -15.88 -0.76
N GLU A 115 -5.71 -15.45 0.49
CA GLU A 115 -6.10 -16.28 1.63
C GLU A 115 -7.60 -16.63 1.62
N LEU A 116 -8.48 -15.63 1.44
CA LEU A 116 -9.93 -15.85 1.44
C LEU A 116 -10.37 -16.82 0.35
N LYS A 117 -9.75 -16.71 -0.84
CA LYS A 117 -10.01 -17.56 -1.99
C LYS A 117 -9.14 -18.83 -2.02
N GLN A 118 -8.32 -19.07 -0.98
CA GLN A 118 -7.44 -20.24 -0.85
C GLN A 118 -6.58 -20.49 -2.12
N LEU A 119 -6.10 -19.41 -2.73
CA LEU A 119 -5.39 -19.46 -4.02
C LEU A 119 -4.01 -20.13 -3.92
N GLU A 120 -3.45 -20.25 -2.70
CA GLU A 120 -2.28 -21.10 -2.47
C GLU A 120 -2.56 -22.55 -2.82
N GLU A 121 -3.66 -23.10 -2.29
CA GLU A 121 -4.00 -24.51 -2.38
C GLU A 121 -4.51 -24.88 -3.79
N TYR A 122 -5.46 -24.10 -4.29
CA TYR A 122 -6.17 -24.45 -5.52
C TYR A 122 -5.50 -23.92 -6.79
N ALA A 123 -4.97 -22.68 -6.74
CA ALA A 123 -4.32 -22.04 -7.88
C ALA A 123 -2.78 -22.11 -7.83
N GLY A 124 -2.17 -22.56 -6.73
CA GLY A 124 -0.72 -22.68 -6.61
C GLY A 124 0.01 -21.34 -6.53
N ILE A 125 -0.68 -20.27 -6.08
CA ILE A 125 -0.09 -18.94 -5.96
C ILE A 125 0.69 -18.85 -4.66
N ASP A 126 1.95 -19.29 -4.67
CA ASP A 126 2.87 -19.11 -3.55
C ASP A 126 3.33 -17.64 -3.42
N ILE A 127 3.84 -17.29 -2.23
CA ILE A 127 4.30 -15.94 -1.88
C ILE A 127 5.77 -15.89 -1.47
N SER A 128 6.44 -14.81 -1.87
CA SER A 128 7.72 -14.37 -1.29
C SER A 128 7.48 -13.11 -0.47
N ILE A 129 7.97 -13.08 0.77
CA ILE A 129 7.74 -12.00 1.73
C ILE A 129 9.04 -11.24 1.99
N VAL A 130 9.06 -9.95 1.66
CA VAL A 130 10.20 -9.08 1.95
C VAL A 130 10.31 -8.74 3.44
N LYS A 131 11.54 -8.51 3.91
CA LYS A 131 11.85 -7.97 5.23
C LYS A 131 11.22 -6.58 5.42
N PRO A 132 10.75 -6.24 6.63
CA PRO A 132 10.26 -4.90 6.93
C PRO A 132 11.39 -3.85 6.99
N TYR A 133 12.63 -4.25 7.29
CA TYR A 133 13.85 -3.43 7.30
C TYR A 133 15.08 -4.36 7.39
N PRO A 134 16.32 -3.86 7.19
CA PRO A 134 16.67 -2.57 6.57
C PRO A 134 16.28 -2.55 5.09
N LYS A 135 16.06 -1.35 4.53
CA LYS A 135 15.93 -1.17 3.08
C LYS A 135 17.28 -0.88 2.45
N GLY A 136 17.44 -1.34 1.23
CA GLY A 136 18.59 -1.06 0.38
C GLY A 136 19.87 -1.80 0.78
N ASN A 137 20.90 -1.57 0.00
CA ASN A 137 22.22 -2.16 0.18
C ASN A 137 23.25 -1.14 0.68
N ASP A 138 24.45 -1.64 1.02
CA ASP A 138 25.56 -0.83 1.54
C ASP A 138 26.10 0.19 0.53
N LYS A 139 25.67 0.10 -0.74
CA LYS A 139 26.02 1.01 -1.84
C LYS A 139 24.95 2.09 -2.06
N GLY A 140 23.95 2.18 -1.18
CA GLY A 140 22.88 3.18 -1.22
C GLY A 140 21.78 2.89 -2.24
N TRP A 141 21.75 1.69 -2.80
CA TRP A 141 20.72 1.30 -3.76
C TRP A 141 19.42 0.96 -3.02
N PRO A 142 18.29 1.65 -3.27
CA PRO A 142 17.08 1.51 -2.45
C PRO A 142 16.29 0.25 -2.81
N GLY A 143 15.73 -0.45 -1.83
CA GLY A 143 14.83 -1.56 -2.15
C GLY A 143 14.46 -2.42 -0.96
N TRP A 144 13.37 -3.16 -1.11
CA TRP A 144 13.00 -4.19 -0.16
C TRP A 144 13.94 -5.38 -0.27
N ARG A 145 14.28 -5.98 0.87
CA ARG A 145 15.19 -7.13 0.99
C ARG A 145 14.42 -8.40 1.25
N PHE A 146 14.94 -9.53 0.82
CA PHE A 146 14.47 -10.85 1.27
C PHE A 146 15.32 -11.35 2.45
N ASN A 147 14.88 -12.42 3.12
CA ASN A 147 15.83 -13.25 3.86
C ASN A 147 16.87 -13.80 2.88
N HIS A 148 18.08 -13.98 3.38
CA HIS A 148 19.20 -14.45 2.59
C HIS A 148 20.03 -15.34 3.50
N LYS A 149 20.37 -16.54 3.02
CA LYS A 149 21.14 -17.57 3.73
C LYS A 149 22.38 -17.08 4.51
N ASP A 150 23.01 -16.00 4.07
CA ASP A 150 24.24 -15.46 4.66
C ASP A 150 23.97 -14.37 5.74
N GLU A 151 22.70 -14.11 6.06
CA GLU A 151 22.25 -13.10 7.02
C GLU A 151 21.29 -13.71 8.06
N PRO A 152 21.18 -13.14 9.27
CA PRO A 152 20.14 -13.53 10.20
C PRO A 152 18.74 -13.42 9.57
N GLU A 153 17.95 -14.47 9.72
CA GLU A 153 16.57 -14.48 9.26
C GLU A 153 15.71 -13.50 10.05
N TYR A 154 14.85 -12.78 9.33
CA TYR A 154 13.77 -12.03 9.93
C TYR A 154 12.51 -12.90 9.93
N ALA A 155 11.98 -13.20 11.11
CA ALA A 155 10.76 -14.01 11.26
C ALA A 155 9.59 -13.39 10.46
N GLY A 156 8.85 -14.24 9.73
CA GLY A 156 7.76 -13.81 8.85
C GLY A 156 8.18 -13.23 7.50
N ALA A 157 9.48 -13.04 7.25
CA ALA A 157 10.01 -12.83 5.89
C ALA A 157 10.49 -14.16 5.30
N THR A 158 10.64 -14.23 3.97
CA THR A 158 11.15 -15.40 3.26
C THR A 158 12.38 -15.04 2.44
N GLU A 159 13.15 -16.05 2.02
CA GLU A 159 13.99 -15.88 0.82
C GLU A 159 13.08 -15.64 -0.40
N ASP A 160 13.63 -15.09 -1.48
CA ASP A 160 12.91 -15.07 -2.76
C ASP A 160 12.81 -16.50 -3.31
N LYS A 161 11.62 -17.09 -3.23
CA LYS A 161 11.35 -18.47 -3.60
C LYS A 161 11.44 -18.77 -5.10
N LEU A 162 11.43 -17.75 -5.97
CA LEU A 162 11.56 -17.98 -7.42
C LEU A 162 13.00 -17.87 -7.89
N PHE A 163 13.70 -16.80 -7.52
CA PHE A 163 15.00 -16.49 -8.12
C PHE A 163 16.14 -16.41 -7.12
N GLY A 164 15.88 -16.56 -5.82
CA GLY A 164 16.88 -16.33 -4.78
C GLY A 164 17.42 -14.90 -4.77
N SER A 165 16.66 -13.94 -5.28
CA SER A 165 17.03 -12.51 -5.28
C SER A 165 17.27 -12.02 -3.85
N GLN A 166 18.27 -11.16 -3.65
CA GLN A 166 18.49 -10.51 -2.37
C GLN A 166 17.57 -9.31 -2.19
N PHE A 167 17.18 -8.67 -3.29
CA PHE A 167 16.36 -7.47 -3.30
C PHE A 167 15.22 -7.50 -4.31
N MET A 168 14.12 -6.82 -4.00
CA MET A 168 12.93 -6.76 -4.85
C MET A 168 13.22 -6.16 -6.23
N HIS A 169 14.16 -5.23 -6.35
CA HIS A 169 14.48 -4.65 -7.64
C HIS A 169 15.12 -5.62 -8.63
N GLU A 170 15.83 -6.63 -8.14
CA GLU A 170 16.40 -7.68 -8.99
C GLU A 170 15.26 -8.46 -9.68
N VAL A 171 14.12 -8.60 -9.01
CA VAL A 171 12.88 -9.15 -9.59
C VAL A 171 12.34 -8.23 -10.68
N TYR A 172 12.20 -6.93 -10.40
CA TYR A 172 11.74 -5.95 -11.40
C TYR A 172 12.64 -5.90 -12.64
N PHE A 173 13.96 -5.99 -12.46
CA PHE A 173 14.92 -6.01 -13.57
C PHE A 173 14.91 -7.30 -14.39
N LYS A 174 14.29 -8.37 -13.90
CA LYS A 174 14.01 -9.56 -14.73
C LYS A 174 12.87 -9.29 -15.72
N ALA A 175 11.85 -8.52 -15.31
CA ALA A 175 10.74 -8.14 -16.18
C ALA A 175 11.13 -7.00 -17.15
N ASP A 176 11.81 -5.96 -16.65
CA ASP A 176 12.33 -4.86 -17.46
C ASP A 176 13.68 -4.38 -16.91
N LYS A 177 14.76 -4.64 -17.66
CA LYS A 177 16.14 -4.25 -17.30
C LYS A 177 16.36 -2.75 -17.22
N GLU A 178 15.52 -1.96 -17.90
CA GLU A 178 15.61 -0.50 -17.89
C GLU A 178 14.61 0.16 -16.94
N TYR A 179 13.92 -0.60 -16.09
CA TYR A 179 12.86 -0.10 -15.21
C TYR A 179 13.34 1.03 -14.30
N LYS A 180 12.61 2.16 -14.30
CA LYS A 180 12.97 3.38 -13.54
C LYS A 180 11.97 3.76 -12.46
N GLY A 181 10.86 3.02 -12.37
CA GLY A 181 9.82 3.26 -11.39
C GLY A 181 10.18 2.72 -10.00
N ARG A 182 9.16 2.59 -9.15
CA ARG A 182 9.31 2.09 -7.78
C ARG A 182 9.22 0.58 -7.76
N TYR A 183 10.16 -0.07 -7.08
CA TYR A 183 10.15 -1.52 -6.82
C TYR A 183 9.15 -1.86 -5.70
N SER A 184 7.86 -1.66 -5.97
CA SER A 184 6.77 -1.75 -5.01
C SER A 184 6.38 -3.20 -4.67
N VAL A 185 5.53 -3.33 -3.66
CA VAL A 185 4.74 -4.54 -3.38
C VAL A 185 3.28 -4.11 -3.24
N PRO A 186 2.30 -4.89 -3.70
CA PRO A 186 2.43 -6.24 -4.26
C PRO A 186 3.00 -6.24 -5.69
N ALA A 187 3.56 -7.38 -6.12
CA ALA A 187 3.84 -7.64 -7.53
C ALA A 187 3.51 -9.10 -7.85
N LEU A 188 2.59 -9.31 -8.80
CA LEU A 188 2.21 -10.63 -9.28
C LEU A 188 3.09 -11.00 -10.47
N TRP A 189 3.81 -12.11 -10.37
CA TRP A 189 4.73 -12.61 -11.38
C TRP A 189 4.12 -13.78 -12.15
N ASP A 190 4.29 -13.79 -13.47
CA ASP A 190 3.98 -14.92 -14.35
C ASP A 190 5.25 -15.73 -14.63
N LYS A 191 5.27 -16.99 -14.18
CA LYS A 191 6.40 -17.90 -14.38
C LYS A 191 6.57 -18.34 -15.84
N GLU A 192 5.48 -18.41 -16.60
CA GLU A 192 5.51 -18.87 -18.00
C GLU A 192 6.04 -17.79 -18.94
N LEU A 193 5.56 -16.55 -18.78
CA LEU A 193 6.01 -15.42 -19.59
C LEU A 193 7.23 -14.70 -19.01
N GLY A 194 7.64 -15.04 -17.78
CA GLY A 194 8.85 -14.50 -17.17
C GLY A 194 8.78 -12.99 -16.95
N THR A 195 7.64 -12.48 -16.47
CA THR A 195 7.37 -11.04 -16.35
C THR A 195 6.40 -10.75 -15.21
N ILE A 196 6.28 -9.47 -14.82
CA ILE A 196 5.29 -9.02 -13.84
C ILE A 196 3.94 -8.87 -14.56
N VAL A 197 2.90 -9.54 -14.08
CA VAL A 197 1.53 -9.37 -14.56
C VAL A 197 1.00 -8.00 -14.12
N ASN A 198 1.01 -7.72 -12.82
CA ASN A 198 0.38 -6.54 -12.26
C ASN A 198 1.04 -6.15 -10.92
N ASN A 199 1.22 -4.85 -10.67
CA ASN A 199 1.70 -4.31 -9.39
C ASN A 199 0.78 -3.22 -8.79
N GLU A 200 -0.43 -3.06 -9.32
CA GLU A 200 -1.50 -2.23 -8.80
C GLU A 200 -2.42 -3.04 -7.88
N SER A 201 -2.38 -2.69 -6.60
CA SER A 201 -3.09 -3.37 -5.53
C SER A 201 -4.61 -3.40 -5.71
N ALA A 202 -5.21 -2.31 -6.18
CA ALA A 202 -6.65 -2.23 -6.39
C ALA A 202 -7.13 -3.10 -7.56
N GLU A 203 -6.31 -3.23 -8.59
CA GLU A 203 -6.58 -4.12 -9.72
C GLU A 203 -6.42 -5.58 -9.31
N LEU A 204 -5.34 -5.92 -8.59
CA LEU A 204 -5.12 -7.28 -8.07
C LEU A 204 -6.22 -7.73 -7.11
N LEU A 205 -6.76 -6.83 -6.28
CA LEU A 205 -7.91 -7.11 -5.42
C LEU A 205 -9.14 -7.59 -6.22
N ARG A 206 -9.39 -7.01 -7.39
CA ARG A 206 -10.50 -7.39 -8.29
C ARG A 206 -10.16 -8.62 -9.13
N ASP A 207 -8.95 -8.68 -9.67
CA ASP A 207 -8.53 -9.74 -10.59
C ASP A 207 -8.45 -11.09 -9.87
N LEU A 208 -7.76 -11.14 -8.71
CA LEU A 208 -7.60 -12.38 -7.94
C LEU A 208 -8.91 -12.89 -7.33
N GLN A 209 -9.95 -12.07 -7.26
CA GLN A 209 -11.24 -12.47 -6.71
C GLN A 209 -11.96 -13.51 -7.57
N THR A 210 -11.85 -13.39 -8.90
CA THR A 210 -12.65 -14.20 -9.83
C THR A 210 -11.82 -14.92 -10.88
N ALA A 211 -10.57 -14.49 -11.15
CA ALA A 211 -9.76 -15.03 -12.23
C ALA A 211 -9.60 -16.55 -12.17
N PHE A 212 -9.55 -17.13 -10.96
CA PHE A 212 -9.29 -18.55 -10.75
C PHE A 212 -10.54 -19.36 -10.37
N ASP A 213 -11.76 -18.80 -10.44
CA ASP A 213 -12.98 -19.45 -9.93
C ASP A 213 -13.19 -20.86 -10.48
N ASP A 214 -12.81 -21.12 -11.74
CA ASP A 214 -12.90 -22.44 -12.38
C ASP A 214 -11.98 -23.51 -11.75
N LEU A 215 -10.96 -23.10 -10.97
CA LEU A 215 -10.06 -23.99 -10.24
C LEU A 215 -10.49 -24.23 -8.79
N LEU A 216 -11.46 -23.46 -8.27
CA LEU A 216 -11.81 -23.45 -6.86
C LEU A 216 -13.02 -24.36 -6.57
N PRO A 217 -13.13 -24.92 -5.35
CA PRO A 217 -14.38 -25.48 -4.86
C PRO A 217 -15.48 -24.41 -4.89
N LYS A 218 -16.72 -24.86 -5.11
CA LYS A 218 -17.86 -23.96 -5.31
C LYS A 218 -18.02 -22.95 -4.17
N GLU A 219 -17.90 -23.40 -2.92
CA GLU A 219 -18.03 -22.57 -1.73
C GLU A 219 -16.96 -21.47 -1.61
N VAL A 220 -15.78 -21.70 -2.19
CA VAL A 220 -14.67 -20.71 -2.22
C VAL A 220 -14.81 -19.79 -3.44
N ALA A 221 -15.21 -20.34 -4.58
CA ALA A 221 -15.52 -19.58 -5.79
C ALA A 221 -16.62 -18.54 -5.53
N GLU A 222 -17.66 -18.92 -4.78
CA GLU A 222 -18.80 -18.06 -4.45
C GLU A 222 -18.50 -16.94 -3.42
N ILE A 223 -17.29 -16.86 -2.87
CA ILE A 223 -16.85 -15.72 -2.06
C ILE A 223 -16.69 -14.49 -2.97
N GLY A 224 -17.80 -13.78 -3.16
CA GLY A 224 -17.87 -12.53 -3.93
C GLY A 224 -17.77 -11.30 -3.04
N LEU A 225 -16.78 -10.45 -3.29
CA LEU A 225 -16.59 -9.17 -2.58
C LEU A 225 -17.02 -7.95 -3.42
N TYR A 226 -17.52 -8.17 -4.65
CA TYR A 226 -18.05 -7.13 -5.54
C TYR A 226 -19.40 -7.52 -6.16
N PRO A 227 -20.43 -7.79 -5.31
CA PRO A 227 -21.74 -8.24 -5.78
C PRO A 227 -22.48 -7.14 -6.55
N GLU A 228 -23.21 -7.54 -7.61
CA GLU A 228 -23.87 -6.65 -8.56
C GLU A 228 -24.73 -5.57 -7.88
N GLU A 229 -25.49 -5.96 -6.86
CA GLU A 229 -26.40 -5.06 -6.15
C GLU A 229 -25.71 -3.95 -5.34
N LEU A 230 -24.42 -4.11 -5.02
CA LEU A 230 -23.64 -3.13 -4.25
C LEU A 230 -22.57 -2.41 -5.08
N GLN A 231 -22.37 -2.75 -6.36
CA GLN A 231 -21.23 -2.25 -7.15
C GLN A 231 -21.12 -0.73 -7.15
N LYS A 232 -22.24 -0.03 -7.37
CA LYS A 232 -22.26 1.45 -7.36
C LYS A 232 -21.84 2.04 -6.01
N GLU A 233 -22.32 1.45 -4.92
CA GLU A 233 -21.98 1.91 -3.56
C GLU A 233 -20.52 1.59 -3.24
N ILE A 234 -20.05 0.40 -3.60
CA ILE A 234 -18.65 -0.01 -3.45
C ILE A 234 -17.72 0.94 -4.20
N ASP A 235 -18.00 1.25 -5.47
CA ASP A 235 -17.15 2.11 -6.29
C ASP A 235 -17.11 3.54 -5.73
N THR A 236 -18.27 4.07 -5.32
CA THR A 236 -18.39 5.38 -4.68
C THR A 236 -17.53 5.44 -3.41
N ILE A 237 -17.62 4.43 -2.55
CA ILE A 237 -16.85 4.36 -1.30
C ILE A 237 -15.36 4.17 -1.58
N ALA A 238 -15.00 3.27 -2.49
CA ALA A 238 -13.63 2.96 -2.84
C ALA A 238 -12.87 4.17 -3.38
N GLU A 239 -13.55 5.05 -4.14
CA GLU A 239 -12.96 6.29 -4.68
C GLU A 239 -12.52 7.23 -3.57
N TRP A 240 -13.45 7.68 -2.72
CA TRP A 240 -13.11 8.66 -1.68
C TRP A 240 -12.27 8.03 -0.57
N MET A 241 -12.48 6.76 -0.23
CA MET A 241 -11.69 6.06 0.79
C MET A 241 -10.24 5.89 0.32
N GLY A 242 -10.02 5.65 -0.96
CA GLY A 242 -8.69 5.55 -1.56
C GLY A 242 -7.86 6.82 -1.34
N ASP A 243 -8.46 7.99 -1.57
CA ASP A 243 -7.79 9.28 -1.44
C ASP A 243 -7.74 9.79 0.01
N ALA A 244 -8.90 9.85 0.68
CA ALA A 244 -9.06 10.49 1.98
C ALA A 244 -8.55 9.63 3.15
N LEU A 245 -8.64 8.31 3.06
CA LEU A 245 -8.23 7.40 4.15
C LEU A 245 -6.95 6.63 3.80
N ASN A 246 -6.99 5.78 2.77
CA ASN A 246 -5.90 4.84 2.49
C ASN A 246 -4.60 5.56 2.12
N THR A 247 -4.70 6.62 1.31
CA THR A 247 -3.57 7.50 0.98
C THR A 247 -3.47 8.69 1.94
N GLY A 248 -4.60 9.15 2.48
CA GLY A 248 -4.66 10.33 3.35
C GLY A 248 -3.76 10.25 4.58
N VAL A 249 -3.66 9.09 5.24
CA VAL A 249 -2.75 8.91 6.39
C VAL A 249 -1.28 9.15 6.01
N TYR A 250 -0.88 8.80 4.79
CA TYR A 250 0.47 9.07 4.29
C TYR A 250 0.66 10.54 3.93
N LYS A 251 -0.36 11.20 3.35
CA LYS A 251 -0.32 12.64 3.06
C LYS A 251 -0.13 13.46 4.34
N ALA A 252 -0.73 13.03 5.46
CA ALA A 252 -0.50 13.63 6.77
C ALA A 252 0.89 13.28 7.32
N GLY A 253 1.25 12.00 7.33
CA GLY A 253 2.50 11.52 7.94
C GLY A 253 3.79 12.01 7.29
N PHE A 254 3.77 12.22 5.97
CA PHE A 254 4.92 12.73 5.19
C PHE A 254 4.84 14.23 4.90
N ALA A 255 3.92 14.96 5.51
CA ALA A 255 3.85 16.40 5.35
C ALA A 255 5.18 17.07 5.75
N PRO A 256 5.77 17.95 4.91
CA PRO A 256 7.07 18.57 5.17
C PRO A 256 7.00 19.71 6.20
N ASP A 257 5.81 20.23 6.46
CA ASP A 257 5.56 21.38 7.32
C ASP A 257 4.19 21.30 8.01
N GLN A 258 3.99 22.18 9.00
CA GLN A 258 2.78 22.23 9.83
C GLN A 258 1.53 22.55 9.02
N GLU A 259 1.62 23.45 8.04
CA GLU A 259 0.45 23.87 7.25
C GLU A 259 -0.06 22.72 6.38
N THR A 260 0.85 22.00 5.73
CA THR A 260 0.55 20.82 4.92
C THR A 260 -0.01 19.69 5.80
N TYR A 261 0.58 19.46 6.97
CA TYR A 261 0.07 18.47 7.93
C TYR A 261 -1.34 18.82 8.41
N SER A 262 -1.57 20.05 8.87
CA SER A 262 -2.86 20.51 9.39
C SER A 262 -3.97 20.39 8.36
N LYS A 263 -3.69 20.58 7.06
CA LYS A 263 -4.65 20.37 5.98
C LYS A 263 -4.92 18.87 5.73
N ASN A 264 -3.86 18.06 5.69
CA ASN A 264 -3.97 16.66 5.30
C ASN A 264 -4.50 15.74 6.40
N VAL A 265 -4.31 16.08 7.67
CA VAL A 265 -4.77 15.24 8.79
C VAL A 265 -6.30 15.20 8.91
N ILE A 266 -7.01 16.18 8.34
CA ILE A 266 -8.48 16.27 8.39
C ILE A 266 -9.17 15.14 7.62
N ALA A 267 -8.68 14.85 6.41
CA ALA A 267 -9.35 13.91 5.49
C ALA A 267 -9.47 12.47 6.04
N PRO A 268 -8.44 11.88 6.68
CA PRO A 268 -8.56 10.56 7.30
C PRO A 268 -9.67 10.49 8.35
N PHE A 269 -9.82 11.51 9.19
CA PHE A 269 -10.83 11.52 10.24
C PHE A 269 -12.24 11.73 9.68
N ALA A 270 -12.40 12.55 8.64
CA ALA A 270 -13.68 12.69 7.95
C ALA A 270 -14.10 11.38 7.28
N ALA A 271 -13.15 10.67 6.68
CA ALA A 271 -13.37 9.35 6.10
C ALA A 271 -13.75 8.30 7.16
N LEU A 272 -13.11 8.32 8.34
CA LEU A 272 -13.44 7.43 9.45
C LEU A 272 -14.83 7.72 10.05
N ASN A 273 -15.18 8.99 10.28
CA ASN A 273 -16.54 9.38 10.68
C ASN A 273 -17.57 8.80 9.71
N LYS A 274 -17.33 8.96 8.41
CA LYS A 274 -18.25 8.47 7.39
C LYS A 274 -18.35 6.95 7.37
N LEU A 275 -17.23 6.23 7.47
CA LEU A 275 -17.22 4.76 7.55
C LEU A 275 -17.95 4.25 8.80
N GLU A 276 -17.76 4.89 9.95
CA GLU A 276 -18.45 4.57 11.20
C GLU A 276 -19.98 4.66 11.02
N GLN A 277 -20.47 5.74 10.41
CA GLN A 277 -21.90 5.93 10.13
C GLN A 277 -22.43 4.93 9.11
N ILE A 278 -21.67 4.64 8.05
CA ILE A 278 -22.03 3.64 7.04
C ILE A 278 -22.20 2.26 7.69
N ALA A 279 -21.20 1.82 8.48
CA ALA A 279 -21.23 0.53 9.16
C ALA A 279 -22.43 0.42 10.11
N HIS A 280 -22.67 1.47 10.91
CA HIS A 280 -23.79 1.51 11.84
C HIS A 280 -25.14 1.47 11.13
N LYS A 281 -25.33 2.30 10.08
CA LYS A 281 -26.56 2.36 9.29
C LYS A 281 -26.91 1.00 8.65
N ASN A 282 -25.90 0.25 8.24
CA ASN A 282 -26.08 -1.07 7.64
C ASN A 282 -26.20 -2.21 8.67
N GLY A 283 -26.03 -1.94 9.96
CA GLY A 283 -26.24 -2.90 11.05
C GLY A 283 -25.19 -4.01 11.14
N GLY A 284 -24.07 -3.88 10.42
CA GLY A 284 -22.99 -4.87 10.41
C GLY A 284 -23.36 -6.26 9.87
N PRO A 285 -22.49 -7.28 10.06
CA PRO A 285 -21.18 -7.18 10.71
C PRO A 285 -20.07 -6.61 9.80
N TYR A 286 -20.37 -6.37 8.53
CA TYR A 286 -19.48 -5.73 7.54
C TYR A 286 -19.93 -4.29 7.27
N LEU A 287 -19.08 -3.50 6.61
CA LEU A 287 -19.34 -2.07 6.38
C LEU A 287 -20.64 -1.82 5.59
N LEU A 288 -20.96 -2.70 4.62
CA LEU A 288 -22.18 -2.64 3.82
C LEU A 288 -23.24 -3.68 4.27
N GLY A 289 -23.17 -4.12 5.53
CA GLY A 289 -24.17 -4.97 6.16
C GLY A 289 -23.77 -6.44 6.22
N LYS A 290 -24.62 -7.33 5.72
CA LYS A 290 -24.51 -8.79 5.97
C LYS A 290 -23.43 -9.50 5.17
N LYS A 291 -23.00 -8.93 4.04
CA LYS A 291 -22.01 -9.54 3.14
C LYS A 291 -20.71 -8.77 3.21
N MET A 292 -19.60 -9.49 3.27
CA MET A 292 -18.27 -8.89 3.13
C MET A 292 -18.10 -8.38 1.70
N THR A 293 -17.49 -7.20 1.57
CA THR A 293 -17.20 -6.57 0.28
C THR A 293 -15.75 -6.15 0.19
N GLU A 294 -15.30 -5.72 -0.98
CA GLU A 294 -13.94 -5.20 -1.13
C GLU A 294 -13.73 -3.89 -0.37
N VAL A 295 -14.80 -3.21 0.03
CA VAL A 295 -14.74 -2.05 0.94
C VAL A 295 -14.14 -2.48 2.27
N ASP A 296 -14.56 -3.64 2.80
CA ASP A 296 -14.03 -4.19 4.05
C ASP A 296 -12.52 -4.48 3.93
N ILE A 297 -12.09 -5.08 2.82
CA ILE A 297 -10.67 -5.40 2.56
C ILE A 297 -9.82 -4.12 2.47
N ARG A 298 -10.30 -3.13 1.71
CA ARG A 298 -9.62 -1.84 1.53
C ARG A 298 -9.52 -1.06 2.84
N ALA A 299 -10.61 -1.02 3.62
CA ALA A 299 -10.66 -0.35 4.91
C ALA A 299 -9.76 -1.07 5.92
N TYR A 300 -9.85 -2.41 6.01
CA TYR A 300 -9.15 -3.20 7.02
C TYR A 300 -7.64 -3.01 6.92
N ALA A 301 -7.12 -3.02 5.68
CA ALA A 301 -5.72 -2.79 5.41
C ALA A 301 -5.19 -1.49 6.06
N THR A 302 -6.01 -0.44 6.15
CA THR A 302 -5.66 0.82 6.83
C THR A 302 -6.03 0.81 8.32
N VAL A 303 -7.25 0.43 8.68
CA VAL A 303 -7.78 0.54 10.05
C VAL A 303 -7.00 -0.32 11.04
N VAL A 304 -6.58 -1.54 10.66
CA VAL A 304 -5.76 -2.42 11.53
C VAL A 304 -4.37 -1.81 11.85
N ARG A 305 -3.90 -0.88 11.02
CA ARG A 305 -2.63 -0.16 11.17
C ARG A 305 -2.79 1.19 11.86
N PHE A 306 -4.02 1.63 12.10
CA PHE A 306 -4.29 3.00 12.52
C PHE A 306 -3.74 3.27 13.92
N ASP A 307 -4.25 2.57 14.94
CA ASP A 307 -3.77 2.75 16.32
C ASP A 307 -2.32 2.26 16.50
N THR A 308 -1.94 1.21 15.76
CA THR A 308 -0.63 0.54 15.89
C THR A 308 0.52 1.34 15.30
N VAL A 309 0.25 2.17 14.29
CA VAL A 309 1.28 2.95 13.58
C VAL A 309 0.79 4.35 13.25
N TYR A 310 -0.31 4.53 12.50
CA TYR A 310 -0.64 5.83 11.91
C TYR A 310 -0.93 6.91 12.95
N HIS A 311 -1.56 6.53 14.06
CA HIS A 311 -1.88 7.42 15.17
C HIS A 311 -0.63 8.14 15.69
N GLN A 312 0.42 7.39 16.03
CA GLN A 312 1.65 7.94 16.60
C GLN A 312 2.67 8.33 15.52
N HIS A 313 2.97 7.44 14.58
CA HIS A 313 4.06 7.61 13.61
C HIS A 313 3.74 8.67 12.56
N PHE A 314 2.51 8.66 12.04
CA PHE A 314 2.01 9.66 11.09
C PHE A 314 1.28 10.82 11.73
N LYS A 315 1.19 10.84 13.07
CA LYS A 315 0.50 11.89 13.83
C LYS A 315 -0.97 11.99 13.46
N CYS A 316 -1.60 10.93 12.97
CA CYS A 316 -3.05 10.90 12.76
C CYS A 316 -3.75 10.73 14.12
N ASN A 317 -3.70 11.77 14.97
CA ASN A 317 -3.97 11.65 16.41
C ASN A 317 -5.10 12.54 16.94
N LEU A 318 -6.07 12.93 16.10
CA LEU A 318 -7.31 13.53 16.60
C LEU A 318 -8.14 12.52 17.40
N GLY A 319 -7.98 11.22 17.12
CA GLY A 319 -8.58 10.12 17.87
C GLY A 319 -8.04 8.75 17.47
N GLU A 320 -8.21 7.77 18.35
CA GLU A 320 -7.89 6.36 18.08
C GLU A 320 -9.16 5.61 17.65
N ILE A 321 -9.00 4.56 16.83
CA ILE A 321 -10.08 3.66 16.41
C ILE A 321 -10.75 3.06 17.64
N ARG A 322 -9.97 2.53 18.58
CA ARG A 322 -10.51 1.82 19.76
C ARG A 322 -11.36 2.67 20.69
N HIS A 323 -11.15 3.99 20.71
CA HIS A 323 -11.79 4.90 21.67
C HIS A 323 -12.84 5.81 21.04
N VAL A 324 -12.61 6.29 19.81
CA VAL A 324 -13.49 7.26 19.15
C VAL A 324 -14.50 6.60 18.22
N TYR A 325 -14.18 5.41 17.70
CA TYR A 325 -14.97 4.74 16.67
C TYR A 325 -15.43 3.36 17.14
N PRO A 326 -16.37 3.26 18.11
CA PRO A 326 -16.80 2.00 18.69
C PRO A 326 -17.41 1.02 17.67
N VAL A 327 -18.08 1.50 16.61
CA VAL A 327 -18.65 0.63 15.57
C VAL A 327 -17.55 0.05 14.69
N LEU A 328 -16.59 0.87 14.22
CA LEU A 328 -15.43 0.40 13.48
C LEU A 328 -14.49 -0.45 14.33
N ASN A 329 -14.33 -0.15 15.62
CA ASN A 329 -13.57 -1.03 16.51
C ASN A 329 -14.26 -2.39 16.64
N ASN A 330 -15.60 -2.42 16.76
CA ASN A 330 -16.34 -3.68 16.77
C ASN A 330 -16.19 -4.47 15.46
N TRP A 331 -16.28 -3.79 14.32
CA TRP A 331 -16.01 -4.37 13.00
C TRP A 331 -14.58 -4.90 12.86
N LEU A 332 -13.57 -4.13 13.30
CA LEU A 332 -12.16 -4.54 13.26
C LEU A 332 -11.94 -5.81 14.09
N LYS A 333 -12.53 -5.87 15.28
CA LYS A 333 -12.48 -7.05 16.16
C LYS A 333 -13.11 -8.26 15.50
N HIS A 334 -14.27 -8.10 14.84
CA HIS A 334 -14.91 -9.17 14.10
C HIS A 334 -14.01 -9.72 12.99
N LEU A 335 -13.52 -8.84 12.12
CA LEU A 335 -12.65 -9.24 11.01
C LEU A 335 -11.39 -9.94 11.53
N TYR A 336 -10.72 -9.36 12.52
CA TYR A 336 -9.50 -9.93 13.07
C TYR A 336 -9.76 -11.22 13.88
N TRP A 337 -10.77 -11.31 14.75
CA TRP A 337 -10.93 -12.48 15.64
C TRP A 337 -11.84 -13.57 15.12
N ASP A 338 -12.66 -13.33 14.11
CA ASP A 338 -13.62 -14.32 13.61
C ASP A 338 -13.27 -14.85 12.21
N HIS A 339 -12.29 -14.24 11.52
CA HIS A 339 -11.80 -14.71 10.22
C HIS A 339 -10.29 -15.00 10.23
N ASP A 340 -9.92 -16.26 10.00
CA ASP A 340 -8.52 -16.69 9.97
C ASP A 340 -7.68 -15.95 8.91
N ALA A 341 -8.25 -15.71 7.72
CA ALA A 341 -7.57 -14.98 6.66
C ALA A 341 -7.04 -13.62 7.13
N PHE A 342 -7.83 -12.86 7.91
CA PHE A 342 -7.43 -11.55 8.40
C PHE A 342 -6.31 -11.63 9.46
N ARG A 343 -6.32 -12.65 10.33
CA ARG A 343 -5.22 -12.86 11.29
C ARG A 343 -3.95 -13.30 10.61
N ASN A 344 -4.07 -14.31 9.76
CA ASN A 344 -2.92 -14.99 9.14
C ASN A 344 -2.13 -14.03 8.23
N THR A 345 -2.79 -12.99 7.70
CA THR A 345 -2.13 -11.95 6.89
C THR A 345 -1.69 -10.71 7.66
N THR A 346 -1.94 -10.64 8.98
CA THR A 346 -1.62 -9.46 9.80
C THR A 346 -0.46 -9.73 10.75
N ASP A 347 0.73 -9.26 10.40
CA ASP A 347 1.91 -9.31 11.27
C ASP A 347 2.21 -7.91 11.84
N PHE A 348 1.84 -7.68 13.10
CA PHE A 348 2.05 -6.39 13.78
C PHE A 348 3.53 -6.04 13.97
N ARG A 349 4.41 -7.03 14.04
CA ARG A 349 5.85 -6.78 14.14
C ARG A 349 6.38 -6.23 12.82
N HIS A 350 6.06 -6.88 11.70
CA HIS A 350 6.38 -6.37 10.36
C HIS A 350 5.82 -4.96 10.16
N ILE A 351 4.55 -4.76 10.48
CA ILE A 351 3.88 -3.45 10.40
C ILE A 351 4.66 -2.41 11.21
N LYS A 352 4.82 -2.59 12.52
CA LYS A 352 5.41 -1.56 13.38
C LYS A 352 6.87 -1.31 13.03
N GLU A 353 7.65 -2.37 12.82
CA GLU A 353 9.09 -2.25 12.55
C GLU A 353 9.36 -1.64 11.17
N ASN A 354 8.54 -1.91 10.15
CA ASN A 354 8.71 -1.27 8.85
C ASN A 354 8.58 0.24 8.96
N TYR A 355 7.44 0.74 9.47
CA TYR A 355 7.20 2.17 9.49
C TYR A 355 8.19 2.90 10.39
N THR A 356 8.47 2.35 11.58
CA THR A 356 9.29 3.04 12.57
C THR A 356 10.78 2.97 12.28
N LYS A 357 11.28 1.92 11.60
CA LYS A 357 12.71 1.76 11.27
C LYS A 357 13.07 2.16 9.84
N SER A 358 12.09 2.28 8.95
CA SER A 358 12.33 2.70 7.55
C SER A 358 12.20 4.20 7.32
N HIS A 359 11.37 4.90 8.09
CA HIS A 359 11.11 6.33 7.92
C HIS A 359 11.99 7.14 8.89
N ILE A 360 13.30 7.13 8.65
CA ILE A 360 14.31 7.80 9.49
C ILE A 360 14.13 9.32 9.56
N ASP A 361 13.45 9.89 8.58
CA ASP A 361 13.04 11.30 8.51
C ASP A 361 11.92 11.62 9.52
N ILE A 362 11.02 10.67 9.78
CA ILE A 362 9.95 10.79 10.77
C ILE A 362 10.42 10.34 12.15
N ASN A 363 11.15 9.23 12.24
CA ASN A 363 11.63 8.61 13.47
C ASN A 363 13.15 8.36 13.43
N PRO A 364 13.98 9.39 13.67
CA PRO A 364 15.44 9.28 13.52
C PRO A 364 16.12 8.22 14.39
N LYS A 365 15.52 7.88 15.54
CA LYS A 365 16.07 6.87 16.45
C LYS A 365 15.69 5.45 16.06
N SER A 366 14.81 5.26 15.08
CA SER A 366 14.31 3.95 14.64
C SER A 366 13.73 3.10 15.80
N ILE A 367 13.23 3.76 16.86
CA ILE A 367 12.62 3.07 17.99
C ILE A 367 11.21 2.68 17.59
N THR A 368 10.90 1.38 17.69
CA THR A 368 9.55 0.86 17.49
C THR A 368 8.78 0.94 18.82
N PRO A 369 7.66 1.69 18.89
CA PRO A 369 6.83 1.73 20.09
C PRO A 369 6.30 0.35 20.47
N VAL A 370 6.24 0.06 21.77
CA VAL A 370 5.66 -1.19 22.29
C VAL A 370 4.13 -1.17 22.15
N GLY A 371 3.51 -0.02 22.38
CA GLY A 371 2.06 0.13 22.29
C GLY A 371 1.53 0.20 20.86
N PRO A 372 0.20 0.27 20.71
CA PRO A 372 -0.79 0.11 21.78
C PRO A 372 -0.87 -1.35 22.24
N TRP A 373 -1.35 -1.59 23.47
CA TRP A 373 -1.56 -2.95 23.99
C TRP A 373 -3.04 -3.16 24.37
N PRO A 374 -3.68 -4.23 23.88
CA PRO A 374 -3.24 -5.10 22.79
C PRO A 374 -3.22 -4.36 21.43
N ASP A 375 -2.61 -4.96 20.40
CA ASP A 375 -2.67 -4.42 19.03
C ASP A 375 -4.13 -4.37 18.52
N VAL A 376 -4.92 -5.43 18.75
CA VAL A 376 -6.39 -5.49 18.54
C VAL A 376 -7.07 -6.02 19.81
N GLU A 377 -8.08 -5.30 20.28
CA GLU A 377 -8.85 -5.67 21.49
C GLU A 377 -9.70 -6.92 21.26
N LYS A 378 -10.09 -7.62 22.32
CA LYS A 378 -11.05 -8.73 22.25
C LYS A 378 -12.46 -8.25 22.61
N GLY A 379 -13.46 -9.12 22.43
CA GLY A 379 -14.84 -8.87 22.83
C GLY A 379 -15.67 -8.20 21.73
N TYR A 380 -16.05 -8.98 20.73
CA TYR A 380 -17.00 -8.57 19.70
C TYR A 380 -18.44 -8.53 20.27
N GLU A 381 -19.17 -7.46 19.98
CA GLU A 381 -20.61 -7.33 20.25
C GLU A 381 -21.39 -7.68 18.98
N SER A 382 -22.14 -8.77 19.03
CA SER A 382 -22.94 -9.25 17.90
C SER A 382 -24.25 -8.48 17.73
N ASP A 383 -24.77 -7.86 18.80
CA ASP A 383 -25.94 -6.99 18.73
C ASP A 383 -25.53 -5.55 18.40
N TRP A 384 -25.43 -5.27 17.10
CA TRP A 384 -25.02 -3.96 16.59
C TRP A 384 -25.95 -2.80 16.99
N SER A 385 -27.17 -3.09 17.45
CA SER A 385 -28.09 -2.05 17.95
C SER A 385 -27.63 -1.41 19.27
N LYS A 386 -26.69 -2.06 19.97
CA LYS A 386 -26.07 -1.53 21.20
C LYS A 386 -24.88 -0.62 20.93
N LEU A 387 -24.39 -0.56 19.69
CA LEU A 387 -23.25 0.25 19.33
C LEU A 387 -23.73 1.65 18.96
N THR A 388 -23.15 2.66 19.59
CA THR A 388 -23.42 4.07 19.27
C THR A 388 -22.28 4.59 18.42
N PRO A 389 -22.50 5.05 17.17
CA PRO A 389 -21.42 5.53 16.33
C PRO A 389 -20.76 6.76 16.94
N GLY A 390 -19.44 6.76 16.98
CA GLY A 390 -18.66 7.92 17.41
C GLY A 390 -18.22 8.82 16.25
N ALA A 391 -17.52 9.90 16.57
CA ALA A 391 -17.00 10.84 15.57
C ALA A 391 -15.93 11.76 16.17
N ILE A 392 -15.08 12.31 15.31
CA ILE A 392 -14.33 13.52 15.59
C ILE A 392 -15.19 14.74 15.27
N ASP A 393 -15.60 15.47 16.31
CA ASP A 393 -16.43 16.70 16.25
C ASP A 393 -15.57 17.97 16.08
N MET A 394 -14.58 17.90 15.20
CA MET A 394 -13.78 19.05 14.81
C MET A 394 -14.45 19.72 13.59
N PRO A 395 -14.74 21.04 13.59
CA PRO A 395 -15.49 21.70 12.52
C PRO A 395 -14.95 21.43 11.11
N GLU A 396 -13.63 21.44 10.93
CA GLU A 396 -12.98 21.20 9.65
C GLU A 396 -13.13 19.73 9.20
N VAL A 397 -13.16 18.79 10.15
CA VAL A 397 -13.41 17.36 9.87
C VAL A 397 -14.84 17.17 9.39
N LEU A 398 -15.82 17.75 10.11
CA LEU A 398 -17.23 17.66 9.73
C LEU A 398 -17.52 18.37 8.40
N GLU A 399 -16.83 19.47 8.10
CA GLU A 399 -16.98 20.15 6.81
C GLU A 399 -16.40 19.33 5.67
N TYR A 400 -15.22 18.72 5.86
CA TYR A 400 -14.64 17.82 4.87
C TYR A 400 -15.51 16.57 4.66
N GLU A 401 -16.10 16.02 5.73
CA GLU A 401 -16.99 14.85 5.67
C GLU A 401 -18.17 15.06 4.71
N LYS A 402 -18.76 16.27 4.69
CA LYS A 402 -19.86 16.63 3.77
C LYS A 402 -19.44 16.63 2.30
N THR A 403 -18.15 16.75 2.01
CA THR A 403 -17.61 16.72 0.64
C THR A 403 -17.40 15.29 0.12
N LEU A 404 -17.39 14.31 1.02
CA LEU A 404 -17.35 12.90 0.63
C LEU A 404 -18.75 12.52 0.11
N GLY A 405 -18.80 11.96 -1.10
CA GLY A 405 -20.01 11.79 -1.93
C GLY A 405 -21.24 11.11 -1.35
#